data_AF-T0LBE0-F1
#
_entry.id   AF-T0LBE0-F1
#
_cell.length_a   1.000
_cell.length_b   1.000
_cell.length_c   1.000
_cell.angle_alpha   90.00
_cell.angle_beta   90.00
_cell.angle_gamma   90.00
#
_symmetry.space_group_name_H-M   'P 1'
#
loop_
_entity.id
_entity.type
_entity.pdbx_description
1 polymer ?
#
loop_
_entity_poly.entity_id
_entity_poly.type
_entity_poly.pdbx_seq_one_letter_code
_entity_poly.pdbx_strand_id
1 'polypeptide(L)'
;MIEQRYQALKSNQTFLRNVQKSKNPGEYVEKFVLRSYYGICFFFTLFSLLISAEYLIDGATGFKSFTEGQIGFVIFLYALVVSASSSFFFLSSLNSERLIEPLTIMPVEISPFMISISWFMFTGSATFFIIFPPLIISVFFFHNFLSILFGFLWGGILIFTGFSISSLIYVFLNSRKSTSGRKVRSGLTNALKLLAFIAVFSIFDLSLYFPQFVTYISPNLYGTVKYFIPLLGLRYIVFNTNPTFQTILYSSISTGIYVLLAFFLFVYSSSSITKLMMEKVNVTKSTFESAKKTFKTKSKRTALVEKDIKIVTRKMQNLTLMLLPLFFTLPTVFSIYATGSIGTLNASSAYLGLLSLLIISASFYSMQLIISEGDGLENLRILPVTNWDIIKSKLTTGLIIFSLFSIPIIFILVGIGILRITLDILIEIDLAVGYIFASIISLRWLMKKIPKDAMTVNFYSFNGSLGIIFLFAVTAISAGIFPIMVILIYTFLASSIFANSFEFLMLIFIFNIIALYLLTSRYER
;
A
#
# COMPACT_ATOMS: atom_id res chain seq x y z
N MET A 1 1.33 15.06 -0.86
CA MET A 1 2.49 14.30 -0.32
C MET A 1 3.72 15.18 -0.06
N ILE A 2 3.92 16.28 -0.79
CA ILE A 2 5.07 17.19 -0.64
C ILE A 2 5.02 18.00 0.67
N GLU A 3 3.86 18.51 1.06
CA GLU A 3 3.72 19.27 2.31
C GLU A 3 3.81 18.39 3.57
N GLN A 4 3.33 17.14 3.52
CA GLN A 4 3.54 16.16 4.59
C GLN A 4 5.01 15.79 4.76
N ARG A 5 5.74 15.63 3.64
CA ARG A 5 7.19 15.42 3.68
C ARG A 5 7.85 16.66 4.24
N TYR A 6 7.48 17.87 3.81
CA TYR A 6 8.01 19.12 4.35
C TYR A 6 7.79 19.27 5.87
N GLN A 7 6.60 18.95 6.38
CA GLN A 7 6.33 18.96 7.83
C GLN A 7 7.06 17.84 8.60
N ALA A 8 7.11 16.61 8.05
CA ALA A 8 7.89 15.51 8.61
C ALA A 8 9.41 15.78 8.59
N LEU A 9 9.87 16.62 7.64
CA LEU A 9 11.24 17.08 7.52
C LEU A 9 11.52 18.26 8.47
N LYS A 10 10.52 19.12 8.73
CA LYS A 10 10.58 20.19 9.72
C LYS A 10 10.72 19.66 11.15
N SER A 11 10.17 18.49 11.47
CA SER A 11 10.38 17.82 12.77
C SER A 11 11.60 16.89 12.79
N ASN A 12 12.27 16.66 11.65
CA ASN A 12 13.45 15.80 11.56
C ASN A 12 14.73 16.58 11.88
N GLN A 13 15.34 16.30 13.04
CA GLN A 13 16.60 16.93 13.44
C GLN A 13 17.76 16.71 12.44
N THR A 14 17.81 15.56 11.73
CA THR A 14 18.85 15.33 10.71
C THR A 14 18.64 16.17 9.45
N PHE A 15 17.40 16.35 9.01
CA PHE A 15 17.09 17.23 7.88
C PHE A 15 17.30 18.70 8.25
N LEU A 16 16.81 19.14 9.41
CA LEU A 16 17.04 20.50 9.92
C LEU A 16 18.53 20.82 9.98
N ARG A 17 19.36 19.89 10.48
CA ARG A 17 20.82 20.05 10.55
C ARG A 17 21.46 20.13 9.15
N ASN A 18 20.92 19.45 8.16
CA ASN A 18 21.41 19.50 6.77
C ASN A 18 20.92 20.76 6.04
N VAL A 19 19.70 21.23 6.31
CA VAL A 19 19.15 22.50 5.80
C VAL A 19 19.92 23.68 6.38
N GLN A 20 20.19 23.68 7.68
CA GLN A 20 21.00 24.71 8.36
C GLN A 20 22.45 24.75 7.87
N LYS A 21 22.98 23.62 7.38
CA LYS A 21 24.31 23.54 6.74
C LYS A 21 24.29 23.91 5.26
N SER A 22 23.11 24.01 4.63
CA SER A 22 22.99 24.41 3.23
C SER A 22 23.20 25.91 3.10
N LYS A 23 23.95 26.34 2.08
CA LYS A 23 24.10 27.76 1.74
C LYS A 23 22.77 28.41 1.31
N ASN A 24 21.82 27.61 0.84
CA ASN A 24 20.51 28.07 0.38
C ASN A 24 19.41 27.09 0.83
N PRO A 25 18.68 27.37 1.91
CA PRO A 25 17.72 26.43 2.48
C PRO A 25 16.47 26.24 1.60
N GLY A 26 16.00 27.29 0.91
CA GLY A 26 14.86 27.21 -0.02
C GLY A 26 15.14 26.29 -1.21
N GLU A 27 16.29 26.48 -1.86
CA GLU A 27 16.73 25.65 -2.99
C GLU A 27 16.95 24.19 -2.59
N TYR A 28 17.43 23.94 -1.36
CA TYR A 28 17.60 22.57 -0.85
C TYR A 28 16.26 21.85 -0.67
N VAL A 29 15.24 22.56 -0.13
CA VAL A 29 13.89 22.04 0.00
C VAL A 29 13.30 21.75 -1.38
N GLU A 30 13.41 22.69 -2.32
CA GLU A 30 12.92 22.52 -3.69
C GLU A 30 13.57 21.32 -4.39
N LYS A 31 14.91 21.19 -4.32
CA LYS A 31 15.63 20.03 -4.87
C LYS A 31 15.21 18.73 -4.23
N PHE A 32 14.93 18.72 -2.92
CA PHE A 32 14.44 17.52 -2.23
C PHE A 32 13.04 17.13 -2.72
N VAL A 33 12.17 18.12 -2.91
CA VAL A 33 10.81 17.93 -3.43
C VAL A 33 10.84 17.38 -4.86
N LEU A 34 11.66 17.97 -5.74
CA LEU A 34 11.84 17.50 -7.11
C LEU A 34 12.42 16.08 -7.15
N ARG A 35 13.46 15.78 -6.36
CA ARG A 35 14.02 14.42 -6.27
C ARG A 35 12.99 13.41 -5.78
N SER A 36 12.16 13.78 -4.82
CA SER A 36 11.05 12.97 -4.34
C SER A 36 10.02 12.67 -5.43
N TYR A 37 9.67 13.68 -6.23
CA TYR A 37 8.75 13.55 -7.35
C TYR A 37 9.35 12.67 -8.46
N TYR A 38 10.61 12.91 -8.86
CA TYR A 38 11.33 12.08 -9.83
C TYR A 38 11.46 10.64 -9.38
N GLY A 39 11.70 10.38 -8.09
CA GLY A 39 11.74 9.03 -7.53
C GLY A 39 10.40 8.30 -7.66
N ILE A 40 9.27 9.00 -7.44
CA ILE A 40 7.93 8.43 -7.63
C ILE A 40 7.67 8.14 -9.11
N CYS A 41 8.00 9.08 -10.00
CA CYS A 41 7.83 8.90 -11.45
C CYS A 41 8.66 7.72 -11.97
N PHE A 42 9.91 7.60 -11.53
CA PHE A 42 10.79 6.49 -11.84
C PHE A 42 10.22 5.16 -11.35
N PHE A 43 9.72 5.10 -10.10
CA PHE A 43 9.12 3.90 -9.55
C PHE A 43 7.86 3.47 -10.33
N PHE A 44 6.99 4.42 -10.69
CA PHE A 44 5.81 4.13 -11.51
C PHE A 44 6.17 3.66 -12.92
N THR A 45 7.20 4.26 -13.52
CA THR A 45 7.73 3.83 -14.82
C THR A 45 8.25 2.40 -14.75
N LEU A 46 9.07 2.10 -13.74
CA LEU A 46 9.68 0.78 -13.55
C LEU A 46 8.61 -0.28 -13.25
N PHE A 47 7.65 0.03 -12.37
CA PHE A 47 6.52 -0.85 -12.08
C PHE A 47 5.69 -1.15 -13.32
N SER A 48 5.38 -0.13 -14.11
CA SER A 48 4.63 -0.27 -15.37
C SER A 48 5.38 -1.11 -16.41
N LEU A 49 6.70 -0.93 -16.53
CA LEU A 49 7.55 -1.73 -17.40
C LEU A 49 7.59 -3.19 -16.97
N LEU A 50 7.69 -3.48 -15.66
CA LEU A 50 7.68 -4.86 -15.15
C LEU A 50 6.37 -5.57 -15.50
N ILE A 51 5.24 -4.91 -15.30
CA ILE A 51 3.92 -5.46 -15.67
C ILE A 51 3.86 -5.71 -17.16
N SER A 52 4.21 -4.70 -17.96
CA SER A 52 4.13 -4.79 -19.41
C SER A 52 5.06 -5.88 -19.96
N ALA A 53 6.22 -6.10 -19.33
CA ALA A 53 7.20 -7.11 -19.73
C ALA A 53 6.67 -8.54 -19.56
N GLU A 54 5.98 -8.85 -18.47
CA GLU A 54 5.44 -10.18 -18.20
C GLU A 54 4.45 -10.62 -19.30
N TYR A 55 3.58 -9.73 -19.74
CA TYR A 55 2.64 -10.01 -20.83
C TYR A 55 3.27 -9.99 -22.24
N LEU A 56 4.46 -9.41 -22.41
CA LEU A 56 5.21 -9.46 -23.68
C LEU A 56 5.97 -10.79 -23.84
N ILE A 57 6.48 -11.35 -22.75
CA ILE A 57 7.32 -12.57 -22.76
C ILE A 57 6.49 -13.83 -23.05
N ASP A 58 5.23 -13.89 -22.60
CA ASP A 58 4.30 -14.99 -22.90
C ASP A 58 3.77 -14.99 -24.36
N GLY A 59 4.16 -14.01 -25.17
CA GLY A 59 3.73 -13.82 -26.56
C GLY A 59 4.24 -14.85 -27.58
N ALA A 60 4.92 -15.92 -27.14
CA ALA A 60 5.45 -16.98 -28.01
C ALA A 60 4.38 -17.98 -28.52
N THR A 61 3.17 -17.97 -27.96
CA THR A 61 2.11 -18.95 -28.28
C THR A 61 0.82 -18.28 -28.79
N GLY A 62 0.86 -17.59 -29.94
CA GLY A 62 -0.35 -17.27 -30.73
C GLY A 62 -1.43 -16.35 -30.12
N PHE A 63 -1.29 -15.87 -28.88
CA PHE A 63 -2.27 -15.06 -28.13
C PHE A 63 -2.15 -13.53 -28.32
N LYS A 64 -1.40 -13.06 -29.33
CA LYS A 64 -0.98 -11.64 -29.49
C LYS A 64 -2.11 -10.60 -29.38
N SER A 65 -3.31 -10.83 -29.91
CA SER A 65 -4.39 -9.82 -29.88
C SER A 65 -5.30 -9.87 -28.65
N PHE A 66 -5.17 -10.91 -27.82
CA PHE A 66 -5.98 -11.10 -26.61
C PHE A 66 -5.28 -10.57 -25.36
N THR A 67 -3.96 -10.68 -25.28
CA THR A 67 -3.15 -10.21 -24.14
C THR A 67 -3.05 -8.68 -24.05
N GLU A 68 -2.95 -7.94 -25.16
CA GLU A 68 -2.72 -6.47 -25.12
C GLU A 68 -3.91 -5.64 -24.63
N GLY A 69 -5.13 -6.05 -24.99
CA GLY A 69 -6.34 -5.41 -24.49
C GLY A 69 -6.51 -5.57 -22.97
N GLN A 70 -5.99 -6.67 -22.44
CA GLN A 70 -6.00 -6.99 -21.02
C GLN A 70 -4.91 -6.21 -20.28
N ILE A 71 -3.70 -6.06 -20.85
CA ILE A 71 -2.65 -5.16 -20.35
C ILE A 71 -3.22 -3.74 -20.20
N GLY A 72 -3.90 -3.24 -21.23
CA GLY A 72 -4.51 -1.92 -21.23
C GLY A 72 -5.53 -1.73 -20.11
N PHE A 73 -6.44 -2.68 -19.94
CA PHE A 73 -7.42 -2.63 -18.85
C PHE A 73 -6.74 -2.60 -17.47
N VAL A 74 -5.78 -3.50 -17.23
CA VAL A 74 -5.10 -3.64 -15.92
C VAL A 74 -4.30 -2.38 -15.57
N ILE A 75 -3.53 -1.85 -16.51
CA ILE A 75 -2.68 -0.66 -16.27
C ILE A 75 -3.53 0.58 -16.03
N PHE A 76 -4.59 0.78 -16.82
CA PHE A 76 -5.46 1.95 -16.67
C PHE A 76 -6.32 1.85 -15.39
N LEU A 77 -6.76 0.64 -15.00
CA LEU A 77 -7.39 0.40 -13.71
C LEU A 77 -6.43 0.74 -12.56
N TYR A 78 -5.18 0.29 -12.64
CA TYR A 78 -4.15 0.62 -11.65
C TYR A 78 -3.90 2.12 -11.57
N ALA A 79 -3.78 2.81 -12.71
CA ALA A 79 -3.63 4.27 -12.75
C ALA A 79 -4.81 5.01 -12.09
N LEU A 80 -6.05 4.56 -12.30
CA LEU A 80 -7.24 5.11 -11.65
C LEU A 80 -7.18 4.93 -10.13
N VAL A 81 -6.76 3.77 -9.64
CA VAL A 81 -6.68 3.45 -8.20
C VAL A 81 -5.57 4.23 -7.52
N VAL A 82 -4.40 4.32 -8.16
CA VAL A 82 -3.29 5.14 -7.66
C VAL A 82 -3.69 6.62 -7.66
N SER A 83 -4.36 7.11 -8.70
CA SER A 83 -4.89 8.48 -8.73
C SER A 83 -5.90 8.73 -7.61
N ALA A 84 -6.88 7.83 -7.43
CA ALA A 84 -7.88 7.96 -6.37
C ALA A 84 -7.23 7.92 -4.98
N SER A 85 -6.39 6.93 -4.69
CA SER A 85 -5.73 6.80 -3.39
C SER A 85 -4.82 8.00 -3.09
N SER A 86 -3.98 8.43 -4.04
CA SER A 86 -3.11 9.59 -3.87
C SER A 86 -3.89 10.89 -3.64
N SER A 87 -5.00 11.09 -4.36
CA SER A 87 -5.93 12.22 -4.17
C SER A 87 -6.55 12.21 -2.79
N PHE A 88 -7.03 11.05 -2.32
CA PHE A 88 -7.63 10.93 -1.00
C PHE A 88 -6.61 11.21 0.11
N PHE A 89 -5.39 10.68 0.00
CA PHE A 89 -4.32 10.98 0.93
C PHE A 89 -3.99 12.47 0.95
N PHE A 90 -3.89 13.11 -0.22
CA PHE A 90 -3.66 14.55 -0.33
C PHE A 90 -4.73 15.36 0.42
N LEU A 91 -6.01 15.11 0.16
CA LEU A 91 -7.13 15.80 0.81
C LEU A 91 -7.18 15.56 2.32
N SER A 92 -6.96 14.31 2.75
CA SER A 92 -6.91 13.97 4.17
C SER A 92 -5.77 14.68 4.89
N SER A 93 -4.65 14.88 4.20
CA SER A 93 -3.45 15.55 4.75
C SER A 93 -3.68 17.04 4.94
N LEU A 94 -4.23 17.71 3.92
CA LEU A 94 -4.56 19.14 3.98
C LEU A 94 -5.44 19.47 5.19
N ASN A 95 -6.41 18.60 5.49
CA ASN A 95 -7.31 18.78 6.62
C ASN A 95 -6.72 18.34 7.96
N SER A 96 -5.88 17.31 8.02
CA SER A 96 -5.25 16.91 9.30
C SER A 96 -4.22 17.94 9.77
N GLU A 97 -3.50 18.54 8.83
CA GLU A 97 -2.40 19.47 9.09
C GLU A 97 -2.83 20.94 9.02
N ARG A 98 -4.14 21.20 8.81
CA ARG A 98 -4.75 22.55 8.80
C ARG A 98 -4.08 23.53 7.84
N LEU A 99 -3.55 23.04 6.72
CA LEU A 99 -2.77 23.84 5.76
C LEU A 99 -3.60 24.87 4.99
N ILE A 100 -4.91 24.68 4.95
CA ILE A 100 -5.87 25.54 4.24
C ILE A 100 -6.61 26.46 5.23
N GLU A 101 -6.38 26.33 6.54
CA GLU A 101 -6.95 27.29 7.49
C GLU A 101 -6.31 28.67 7.23
N PRO A 102 -7.07 29.69 6.80
CA PRO A 102 -6.53 31.02 6.64
C PRO A 102 -5.92 31.48 7.96
N LEU A 103 -4.77 32.14 7.88
CA LEU A 103 -4.24 32.88 9.02
C LEU A 103 -5.37 33.79 9.51
N THR A 104 -5.70 33.72 10.81
CA THR A 104 -6.88 34.30 11.47
C THR A 104 -7.13 35.79 11.21
N ILE A 105 -6.22 36.47 10.53
CA ILE A 105 -6.19 37.92 10.29
C ILE A 105 -6.45 38.27 8.81
N MET A 106 -6.45 37.32 7.88
CA MET A 106 -6.73 37.58 6.45
C MET A 106 -7.71 36.57 5.85
N PRO A 107 -8.96 36.95 5.57
CA PRO A 107 -9.84 36.15 4.73
C PRO A 107 -9.31 36.18 3.30
N VAL A 108 -8.54 35.15 2.92
CA VAL A 108 -8.14 34.95 1.53
C VAL A 108 -9.24 34.15 0.85
N GLU A 109 -9.84 34.70 -0.21
CA GLU A 109 -10.73 33.95 -1.09
C GLU A 109 -9.91 32.90 -1.86
N ILE A 110 -9.98 31.65 -1.43
CA ILE A 110 -9.31 30.54 -2.10
C ILE A 110 -10.14 30.15 -3.32
N SER A 111 -9.55 30.26 -4.51
CA SER A 111 -10.16 29.79 -5.76
C SER A 111 -10.59 28.31 -5.64
N PRO A 112 -11.78 27.94 -6.15
CA PRO A 112 -12.28 26.56 -6.08
C PRO A 112 -11.31 25.54 -6.66
N PHE A 113 -10.47 25.95 -7.63
CA PHE A 113 -9.53 25.08 -8.33
C PHE A 113 -8.15 24.99 -7.69
N MET A 114 -7.80 25.86 -6.73
CA MET A 114 -6.43 25.92 -6.18
C MET A 114 -5.99 24.58 -5.59
N ILE A 115 -6.86 23.93 -4.82
CA ILE A 115 -6.59 22.61 -4.20
C ILE A 115 -6.35 21.54 -5.28
N SER A 116 -7.16 21.55 -6.33
CA SER A 116 -7.09 20.58 -7.42
C SER A 116 -5.87 20.78 -8.31
N ILE A 117 -5.48 22.03 -8.58
CA ILE A 117 -4.26 22.35 -9.36
C ILE A 117 -3.02 21.97 -8.56
N SER A 118 -2.97 22.30 -7.27
CA SER A 118 -1.87 21.90 -6.39
C SER A 118 -1.74 20.38 -6.31
N TRP A 119 -2.87 19.67 -6.21
CA TRP A 119 -2.86 18.20 -6.27
C TRP A 119 -2.27 17.69 -7.59
N PHE A 120 -2.71 18.24 -8.72
CA PHE A 120 -2.27 17.80 -10.04
C PHE A 120 -0.77 18.01 -10.23
N MET A 121 -0.25 19.21 -9.92
CA MET A 121 1.16 19.55 -10.06
C MET A 121 2.07 18.65 -9.21
N PHE A 122 1.69 18.40 -7.96
CA PHE A 122 2.58 17.77 -6.98
C PHE A 122 2.38 16.27 -6.78
N THR A 123 1.26 15.71 -7.22
CA THR A 123 0.93 14.30 -7.00
C THR A 123 0.21 13.63 -8.18
N GLY A 124 -0.81 14.27 -8.74
CA GLY A 124 -1.63 13.67 -9.80
C GLY A 124 -0.85 13.40 -11.08
N SER A 125 -0.02 14.35 -11.52
CA SER A 125 0.77 14.25 -12.75
C SER A 125 1.70 13.04 -12.80
N ALA A 126 2.23 12.59 -11.65
CA ALA A 126 3.11 11.42 -11.59
C ALA A 126 2.44 10.14 -12.09
N THR A 127 1.11 10.03 -11.99
CA THR A 127 0.37 8.83 -12.43
C THR A 127 0.39 8.62 -13.95
N PHE A 128 0.69 9.66 -14.75
CA PHE A 128 0.90 9.49 -16.19
C PHE A 128 2.08 8.54 -16.49
N PHE A 129 3.11 8.52 -15.65
CA PHE A 129 4.27 7.64 -15.83
C PHE A 129 3.94 6.14 -15.67
N ILE A 130 2.74 5.81 -15.15
CA ILE A 130 2.20 4.44 -15.17
C ILE A 130 1.75 4.06 -16.58
N ILE A 131 1.19 5.02 -17.34
CA ILE A 131 0.53 4.77 -18.62
C ILE A 131 1.50 4.94 -19.79
N PHE A 132 2.48 5.83 -19.69
CA PHE A 132 3.41 6.11 -20.80
C PHE A 132 4.21 4.88 -21.29
N PRO A 133 4.84 4.06 -20.43
CA PRO A 133 5.63 2.91 -20.87
C PRO A 133 4.89 1.91 -21.78
N PRO A 134 3.68 1.41 -21.43
CA PRO A 134 2.94 0.48 -22.28
C PRO A 134 2.46 1.11 -23.58
N LEU A 135 2.21 2.43 -23.62
CA LEU A 135 1.90 3.12 -24.88
C LEU A 135 3.12 3.18 -25.81
N ILE A 136 4.32 3.41 -25.27
CA ILE A 136 5.55 3.40 -26.07
C ILE A 136 5.82 1.99 -26.61
N ILE A 137 5.66 0.98 -25.76
CA ILE A 137 5.76 -0.43 -26.14
C ILE A 137 4.74 -0.75 -27.25
N SER A 138 3.47 -0.37 -27.10
CA SER A 138 2.46 -0.68 -28.11
C SER A 138 2.75 -0.01 -29.45
N VAL A 139 3.26 1.22 -29.48
CA VAL A 139 3.70 1.85 -30.74
C VAL A 139 4.90 1.15 -31.34
N PHE A 140 5.86 0.72 -30.52
CA PHE A 140 7.04 0.02 -31.01
C PHE A 140 6.69 -1.31 -31.69
N PHE A 141 5.74 -2.07 -31.12
CA PHE A 141 5.35 -3.38 -31.64
C PHE A 141 4.23 -3.34 -32.71
N PHE A 142 3.29 -2.38 -32.66
CA PHE A 142 2.12 -2.33 -33.54
C PHE A 142 2.11 -1.16 -34.51
N HIS A 143 3.09 -0.26 -34.43
CA HIS A 143 3.23 0.91 -35.30
C HIS A 143 1.99 1.84 -35.33
N ASN A 144 1.12 1.79 -34.31
CA ASN A 144 -0.06 2.64 -34.22
C ASN A 144 0.17 3.87 -33.33
N PHE A 145 0.56 4.99 -33.92
CA PHE A 145 0.78 6.26 -33.20
C PHE A 145 -0.50 6.84 -32.57
N LEU A 146 -1.70 6.48 -33.05
CA LEU A 146 -2.96 6.95 -32.45
C LEU A 146 -3.17 6.41 -31.03
N SER A 147 -2.54 5.27 -30.71
CA SER A 147 -2.57 4.71 -29.35
C SER A 147 -1.96 5.67 -28.32
N ILE A 148 -0.91 6.43 -28.66
CA ILE A 148 -0.34 7.42 -27.75
C ILE A 148 -1.34 8.55 -27.49
N LEU A 149 -1.97 9.07 -28.53
CA LEU A 149 -2.92 10.17 -28.42
C LEU A 149 -4.14 9.77 -27.58
N PHE A 150 -4.81 8.67 -27.95
CA PHE A 150 -5.98 8.19 -27.20
C PHE A 150 -5.59 7.73 -25.79
N GLY A 151 -4.43 7.11 -25.62
CA GLY A 151 -3.92 6.67 -24.33
C GLY A 151 -3.61 7.83 -23.38
N PHE A 152 -3.04 8.93 -23.90
CA PHE A 152 -2.80 10.14 -23.13
C PHE A 152 -4.11 10.81 -22.69
N LEU A 153 -5.08 10.94 -23.60
CA LEU A 153 -6.41 11.50 -23.30
C LEU A 153 -7.14 10.66 -22.25
N TRP A 154 -7.16 9.33 -22.41
CA TRP A 154 -7.77 8.43 -21.44
C TRP A 154 -7.01 8.40 -20.11
N GLY A 155 -5.68 8.56 -20.12
CA GLY A 155 -4.90 8.76 -18.91
C GLY A 155 -5.36 10.00 -18.15
N GLY A 156 -5.53 11.13 -18.85
CA GLY A 156 -6.11 12.33 -18.27
C GLY A 156 -7.50 12.10 -17.68
N ILE A 157 -8.40 11.47 -18.43
CA ILE A 157 -9.76 11.11 -17.98
C ILE A 157 -9.72 10.32 -16.68
N LEU A 158 -8.90 9.27 -16.59
CA LEU A 158 -8.81 8.42 -15.40
C LEU A 158 -8.19 9.14 -14.20
N ILE A 159 -7.23 10.03 -14.44
CA ILE A 159 -6.60 10.83 -13.39
C ILE A 159 -7.63 11.80 -12.79
N PHE A 160 -8.36 12.55 -13.62
CA PHE A 160 -9.38 13.49 -13.17
C PHE A 160 -10.60 12.80 -12.54
N THR A 161 -11.03 11.66 -13.08
CA THR A 161 -12.10 10.86 -12.47
C THR A 161 -11.65 10.26 -11.14
N GLY A 162 -10.41 9.78 -11.02
CA GLY A 162 -9.82 9.35 -9.75
C GLY A 162 -9.85 10.44 -8.68
N PHE A 163 -9.47 11.67 -9.03
CA PHE A 163 -9.61 12.83 -8.13
C PHE A 163 -11.07 13.08 -7.76
N SER A 164 -11.98 13.03 -8.74
CA SER A 164 -13.43 13.26 -8.55
C SER A 164 -14.08 12.22 -7.63
N ILE A 165 -13.68 10.95 -7.75
CA ILE A 165 -14.14 9.87 -6.87
C ILE A 165 -13.67 10.14 -5.43
N SER A 166 -12.38 10.41 -5.25
CA SER A 166 -11.81 10.61 -3.92
C SER A 166 -12.29 11.85 -3.22
N SER A 167 -12.49 12.93 -3.97
CA SER A 167 -13.07 14.17 -3.49
C SER A 167 -14.52 14.01 -3.05
N LEU A 168 -15.37 13.34 -3.84
CA LEU A 168 -16.75 13.05 -3.48
C LEU A 168 -16.83 12.15 -2.25
N ILE A 169 -16.00 11.11 -2.17
CA ILE A 169 -15.87 10.27 -0.97
C ILE A 169 -15.47 11.14 0.23
N TYR A 170 -14.47 11.99 0.07
CA TYR A 170 -13.99 12.87 1.13
C TYR A 170 -15.08 13.85 1.61
N VAL A 171 -15.84 14.44 0.69
CA VAL A 171 -16.97 15.34 0.99
C VAL A 171 -18.07 14.58 1.70
N PHE A 172 -18.50 13.43 1.18
CA PHE A 172 -19.55 12.61 1.78
C PHE A 172 -19.23 12.21 3.23
N LEU A 173 -17.97 11.87 3.50
CA LEU A 173 -17.52 11.48 4.84
C LEU A 173 -17.44 12.67 5.81
N ASN A 174 -17.20 13.88 5.31
CA ASN A 174 -16.99 15.06 6.14
C ASN A 174 -18.20 16.02 6.21
N SER A 175 -19.16 15.92 5.29
CA SER A 175 -20.30 16.82 5.12
C SER A 175 -21.38 16.63 6.19
N ARG A 176 -21.51 15.44 6.80
CA ARG A 176 -22.59 15.19 7.76
C ARG A 176 -22.28 15.79 9.15
N LYS A 177 -23.02 16.84 9.48
CA LYS A 177 -23.05 17.52 10.78
C LYS A 177 -23.39 16.55 11.91
N SER A 178 -22.51 16.54 12.91
CA SER A 178 -22.77 16.32 14.33
C SER A 178 -24.06 15.60 14.71
N THR A 179 -24.01 14.28 14.89
CA THR A 179 -24.78 13.53 15.90
C THR A 179 -23.95 12.31 16.32
N SER A 180 -24.13 11.85 17.56
CA SER A 180 -23.22 11.08 18.42
C SER A 180 -22.59 9.77 17.90
N GLY A 181 -22.81 9.35 16.65
CA GLY A 181 -22.29 8.10 16.04
C GLY A 181 -20.92 8.20 15.33
N ARG A 182 -20.21 9.33 15.44
CA ARG A 182 -19.01 9.68 14.64
C ARG A 182 -17.87 8.66 14.72
N LYS A 183 -17.66 8.01 15.88
CA LYS A 183 -16.54 7.07 16.09
C LYS A 183 -16.72 5.76 15.32
N VAL A 184 -17.89 5.13 15.43
CA VAL A 184 -18.18 3.83 14.78
C VAL A 184 -18.26 3.99 13.26
N ARG A 185 -18.91 5.06 12.77
CA ARG A 185 -19.06 5.31 11.33
C ARG A 185 -17.74 5.68 10.65
N SER A 186 -16.82 6.39 11.34
CA SER A 186 -15.48 6.67 10.81
C SER A 186 -14.61 5.40 10.68
N GLY A 187 -14.74 4.47 11.63
CA GLY A 187 -14.07 3.16 11.56
C GLY A 187 -14.61 2.30 10.42
N LEU A 188 -15.94 2.20 10.29
CA LEU A 188 -16.58 1.40 9.24
C LEU A 188 -16.28 1.92 7.83
N THR A 189 -16.20 3.24 7.65
CA THR A 189 -15.85 3.85 6.36
C THR A 189 -14.39 3.68 6.01
N ASN A 190 -13.48 3.72 6.99
CA ASN A 190 -12.08 3.36 6.77
C ASN A 190 -11.90 1.86 6.49
N ALA A 191 -12.69 1.00 7.14
CA ALA A 191 -12.72 -0.44 6.85
C ALA A 191 -13.26 -0.72 5.43
N LEU A 192 -14.33 -0.05 5.00
CA LEU A 192 -14.86 -0.15 3.63
C LEU A 192 -13.85 0.33 2.58
N LYS A 193 -13.09 1.40 2.85
CA LYS A 193 -12.00 1.85 1.97
C LYS A 193 -10.87 0.85 1.92
N LEU A 194 -10.51 0.28 3.07
CA LEU A 194 -9.49 -0.75 3.15
C LEU A 194 -9.91 -1.98 2.37
N LEU A 195 -11.16 -2.42 2.50
CA LEU A 195 -11.73 -3.52 1.73
C LEU A 195 -11.80 -3.21 0.23
N ALA A 196 -12.20 -1.99 -0.17
CA ALA A 196 -12.20 -1.59 -1.57
C ALA A 196 -10.79 -1.56 -2.16
N PHE A 197 -9.81 -1.07 -1.39
CA PHE A 197 -8.41 -1.04 -1.83
C PHE A 197 -7.82 -2.45 -1.95
N ILE A 198 -8.10 -3.33 -0.98
CA ILE A 198 -7.75 -4.76 -1.05
C ILE A 198 -8.43 -5.40 -2.26
N ALA A 199 -9.73 -5.22 -2.45
CA ALA A 199 -10.47 -5.83 -3.55
C ALA A 199 -9.93 -5.42 -4.92
N VAL A 200 -9.65 -4.14 -5.13
CA VAL A 200 -9.10 -3.68 -6.41
C VAL A 200 -7.65 -4.16 -6.60
N PHE A 201 -6.85 -4.20 -5.54
CA PHE A 201 -5.51 -4.78 -5.62
C PHE A 201 -5.58 -6.28 -5.93
N SER A 202 -6.48 -7.04 -5.29
CA SER A 202 -6.68 -8.46 -5.57
C SER A 202 -7.13 -8.70 -7.00
N ILE A 203 -8.00 -7.86 -7.56
CA ILE A 203 -8.38 -7.92 -8.99
C ILE A 203 -7.16 -7.66 -9.87
N PHE A 204 -6.36 -6.64 -9.54
CA PHE A 204 -5.13 -6.34 -10.25
C PHE A 204 -4.14 -7.52 -10.22
N ASP A 205 -3.94 -8.11 -9.04
CA ASP A 205 -3.00 -9.20 -8.80
C ASP A 205 -3.46 -10.50 -9.49
N LEU A 206 -4.74 -10.85 -9.36
CA LEU A 206 -5.34 -11.97 -10.10
C LEU A 206 -5.23 -11.79 -11.62
N SER A 207 -5.30 -10.55 -12.09
CA SER A 207 -5.18 -10.24 -13.53
C SER A 207 -3.75 -10.48 -14.05
N LEU A 208 -2.72 -10.23 -13.22
CA LEU A 208 -1.32 -10.51 -13.55
C LEU A 208 -1.08 -12.01 -13.71
N TYR A 209 -1.48 -12.81 -12.71
CA TYR A 209 -1.19 -14.24 -12.69
C TYR A 209 -2.14 -15.10 -13.52
N PHE A 210 -3.37 -14.63 -13.73
CA PHE A 210 -4.33 -15.33 -14.56
C PHE A 210 -4.93 -14.40 -15.61
N PRO A 211 -4.22 -14.19 -16.74
CA PRO A 211 -4.72 -13.38 -17.85
C PRO A 211 -6.10 -13.86 -18.36
N GLN A 212 -6.38 -15.16 -18.26
CA GLN A 212 -7.67 -15.77 -18.62
C GLN A 212 -8.84 -15.28 -17.74
N PHE A 213 -8.60 -14.92 -16.47
CA PHE A 213 -9.63 -14.31 -15.62
C PHE A 213 -10.02 -12.91 -16.09
N VAL A 214 -9.09 -12.18 -16.70
CA VAL A 214 -9.38 -10.87 -17.28
C VAL A 214 -10.38 -10.99 -18.43
N THR A 215 -10.36 -12.07 -19.20
CA THR A 215 -11.36 -12.35 -20.24
C THR A 215 -12.78 -12.59 -19.70
N TYR A 216 -12.92 -13.13 -18.48
CA TYR A 216 -14.23 -13.28 -17.83
C TYR A 216 -14.74 -11.96 -17.25
N ILE A 217 -13.84 -11.09 -16.78
CA ILE A 217 -14.17 -9.77 -16.22
C ILE A 217 -14.42 -8.73 -17.32
N SER A 218 -13.70 -8.85 -18.44
CA SER A 218 -13.80 -8.03 -19.64
C SER A 218 -14.19 -8.88 -20.86
N PRO A 219 -15.47 -9.30 -20.96
CA PRO A 219 -15.93 -10.10 -22.09
C PRO A 219 -15.81 -9.34 -23.41
N ASN A 220 -15.70 -10.06 -24.52
CA ASN A 220 -15.74 -9.47 -25.85
C ASN A 220 -17.12 -8.86 -26.09
N LEU A 221 -17.18 -7.53 -26.09
CA LEU A 221 -18.39 -6.77 -26.38
C LEU A 221 -18.54 -6.65 -27.89
N TYR A 222 -19.73 -7.03 -28.40
CA TYR A 222 -20.05 -6.96 -29.83
C TYR A 222 -20.64 -5.60 -30.21
N GLY A 223 -20.48 -5.23 -31.49
CA GLY A 223 -21.06 -4.01 -32.06
C GLY A 223 -20.37 -2.71 -31.61
N THR A 224 -21.10 -1.59 -31.72
CA THR A 224 -20.62 -0.24 -31.40
C THR A 224 -20.57 0.04 -29.89
N VAL A 225 -21.33 -0.73 -29.09
CA VAL A 225 -21.42 -0.59 -27.63
C VAL A 225 -20.05 -0.77 -26.95
N LYS A 226 -19.17 -1.58 -27.55
CA LYS A 226 -17.82 -1.84 -27.01
C LYS A 226 -16.95 -0.59 -26.83
N TYR A 227 -17.22 0.49 -27.57
CA TYR A 227 -16.48 1.75 -27.45
C TYR A 227 -17.02 2.65 -26.33
N PHE A 228 -18.24 2.43 -25.82
CA PHE A 228 -18.91 3.33 -24.88
C PHE A 228 -19.02 2.77 -23.46
N ILE A 229 -18.35 1.64 -23.17
CA ILE A 229 -18.30 1.08 -21.83
C ILE A 229 -16.95 1.48 -21.18
N PRO A 230 -16.96 2.14 -20.01
CA PRO A 230 -15.74 2.68 -19.41
C PRO A 230 -14.80 1.56 -18.97
N LEU A 231 -13.49 1.80 -19.07
CA LEU A 231 -12.39 0.85 -18.83
C LEU A 231 -12.38 -0.37 -19.77
N LEU A 232 -13.50 -1.05 -20.00
CA LEU A 232 -13.61 -2.18 -20.92
C LEU A 232 -13.42 -1.76 -22.39
N GLY A 233 -13.81 -0.53 -22.72
CA GLY A 233 -13.62 0.05 -24.06
C GLY A 233 -12.18 0.43 -24.40
N LEU A 234 -11.27 0.50 -23.42
CA LEU A 234 -9.87 0.91 -23.63
C LEU A 234 -9.13 0.00 -24.60
N ARG A 235 -9.45 -1.31 -24.59
CA ARG A 235 -8.93 -2.27 -25.56
C ARG A 235 -9.22 -1.83 -27.00
N TYR A 236 -10.43 -1.34 -27.26
CA TYR A 236 -10.89 -1.02 -28.61
C TYR A 236 -10.55 0.41 -29.04
N ILE A 237 -10.30 1.30 -28.08
CA ILE A 237 -10.00 2.73 -28.32
C ILE A 237 -8.48 2.97 -28.34
N VAL A 238 -7.78 2.54 -27.28
CA VAL A 238 -6.36 2.84 -27.05
C VAL A 238 -5.46 1.79 -27.69
N PHE A 239 -5.76 0.51 -27.51
CA PHE A 239 -4.94 -0.62 -27.98
C PHE A 239 -5.49 -1.26 -29.26
N ASN A 240 -6.05 -0.45 -30.15
CA ASN A 240 -6.56 -0.95 -31.43
C ASN A 240 -5.39 -1.26 -32.38
N THR A 241 -5.19 -2.53 -32.74
CA THR A 241 -4.09 -2.96 -33.60
C THR A 241 -4.33 -2.63 -35.08
N ASN A 242 -5.58 -2.50 -35.53
CA ASN A 242 -5.95 -2.21 -36.92
C ASN A 242 -7.00 -1.08 -36.99
N PRO A 243 -6.57 0.20 -36.98
CA PRO A 243 -7.49 1.33 -37.00
C PRO A 243 -8.13 1.50 -38.39
N THR A 244 -9.42 1.21 -38.50
CA THR A 244 -10.27 1.63 -39.64
C THR A 244 -10.90 2.99 -39.39
N PHE A 245 -11.31 3.71 -40.44
CA PHE A 245 -11.98 5.01 -40.31
C PHE A 245 -13.17 4.99 -39.33
N GLN A 246 -14.01 3.96 -39.41
CA GLN A 246 -15.14 3.78 -38.49
C GLN A 246 -14.68 3.60 -37.03
N THR A 247 -13.61 2.83 -36.78
CA THR A 247 -13.09 2.63 -35.42
C THR A 247 -12.52 3.91 -34.84
N ILE A 248 -11.84 4.74 -35.65
CA ILE A 248 -11.30 6.04 -35.22
C ILE A 248 -12.44 7.00 -34.88
N LEU A 249 -13.48 7.04 -35.72
CA LEU A 249 -14.64 7.90 -35.51
C LEU A 249 -15.37 7.55 -34.20
N TYR A 250 -15.68 6.27 -33.97
CA TYR A 250 -16.31 5.85 -32.71
C TYR A 250 -15.41 6.07 -31.48
N SER A 251 -14.12 5.83 -31.60
CA SER A 251 -13.14 6.09 -30.53
C SER A 251 -13.05 7.58 -30.18
N SER A 252 -13.10 8.45 -31.19
CA SER A 252 -13.06 9.90 -31.00
C SER A 252 -14.33 10.43 -30.34
N ILE A 253 -15.51 9.98 -30.79
CA ILE A 253 -16.79 10.35 -30.18
C ILE A 253 -16.86 9.88 -28.73
N SER A 254 -16.52 8.62 -28.46
CA SER A 254 -16.51 8.07 -27.11
C SER A 254 -15.56 8.84 -26.20
N THR A 255 -14.32 9.07 -26.64
CA THR A 255 -13.33 9.84 -25.87
C THR A 255 -13.83 11.25 -25.60
N GLY A 256 -14.45 11.92 -26.58
CA GLY A 256 -15.05 13.25 -26.39
C GLY A 256 -16.14 13.29 -25.31
N ILE A 257 -17.05 12.30 -25.30
CA ILE A 257 -18.08 12.17 -24.26
C ILE A 257 -17.43 12.01 -22.88
N TYR A 258 -16.42 11.15 -22.76
CA TYR A 258 -15.74 10.93 -21.48
C TYR A 258 -14.91 12.12 -21.01
N VAL A 259 -14.29 12.88 -21.92
CA VAL A 259 -13.62 14.14 -21.58
C VAL A 259 -14.63 15.13 -20.98
N LEU A 260 -15.78 15.32 -21.62
CA LEU A 260 -16.83 16.21 -21.10
C LEU A 260 -17.34 15.75 -19.74
N LEU A 261 -17.61 14.46 -19.58
CA LEU A 261 -18.10 13.88 -18.33
C LEU A 261 -17.05 14.02 -17.20
N ALA A 262 -15.80 13.69 -17.47
CA ALA A 262 -14.70 13.82 -16.52
C ALA A 262 -14.47 15.28 -16.12
N PHE A 263 -14.54 16.21 -17.08
CA PHE A 263 -14.42 17.65 -16.82
C PHE A 263 -15.56 18.14 -15.91
N PHE A 264 -16.81 17.76 -16.21
CA PHE A 264 -17.97 18.14 -15.39
C PHE A 264 -17.84 17.59 -13.95
N LEU A 265 -17.48 16.32 -13.80
CA LEU A 265 -17.25 15.71 -12.48
C LEU A 265 -16.11 16.39 -11.72
N PHE A 266 -15.03 16.75 -12.41
CA PHE A 266 -13.89 17.43 -11.82
C PHE A 266 -14.26 18.82 -11.29
N VAL A 267 -14.97 19.63 -12.09
CA VAL A 267 -15.42 20.97 -11.68
C VAL A 267 -16.37 20.87 -10.49
N TYR A 268 -17.36 19.98 -10.56
CA TYR A 268 -18.34 19.78 -9.48
C TYR A 268 -17.66 19.35 -8.17
N SER A 269 -16.75 18.40 -8.24
CA SER A 269 -16.10 17.83 -7.07
C SER A 269 -15.06 18.77 -6.44
N SER A 270 -14.31 19.50 -7.28
CA SER A 270 -13.36 20.54 -6.86
C SER A 270 -14.05 21.66 -6.09
N SER A 271 -15.16 22.21 -6.63
CA SER A 271 -15.99 23.21 -5.95
C SER A 271 -16.54 22.69 -4.62
N SER A 272 -17.02 21.44 -4.61
CA SER A 272 -17.60 20.81 -3.41
C SER A 272 -16.59 20.64 -2.27
N ILE A 273 -15.35 20.24 -2.57
CA ILE A 273 -14.29 20.15 -1.54
C ILE A 273 -13.96 21.51 -0.99
N THR A 274 -13.71 22.49 -1.86
CA THR A 274 -13.20 23.80 -1.44
C THR A 274 -14.22 24.47 -0.52
N LYS A 275 -15.52 24.39 -0.84
CA LYS A 275 -16.61 24.84 0.05
C LYS A 275 -16.56 24.15 1.42
N LEU A 276 -16.47 22.81 1.44
CA LEU A 276 -16.43 22.04 2.69
C LEU A 276 -15.20 22.36 3.55
N MET A 277 -14.03 22.58 2.94
CA MET A 277 -12.81 22.93 3.67
C MET A 277 -12.89 24.34 4.24
N MET A 278 -13.46 25.31 3.52
CA MET A 278 -13.68 26.67 4.00
C MET A 278 -14.75 26.73 5.11
N GLU A 279 -15.84 25.96 5.02
CA GLU A 279 -16.87 25.90 6.06
C GLU A 279 -16.34 25.39 7.41
N LYS A 280 -15.39 24.45 7.40
CA LYS A 280 -14.80 23.89 8.63
C LYS A 280 -13.97 24.91 9.41
N VAL A 281 -13.33 25.88 8.73
CA VAL A 281 -12.56 26.97 9.36
C VAL A 281 -13.43 27.82 10.29
N ASN A 282 -14.70 28.02 9.92
CA ASN A 282 -15.62 28.88 10.68
C ASN A 282 -16.20 28.18 11.93
N VAL A 283 -16.12 26.85 12.02
CA VAL A 283 -16.74 26.05 13.10
C VAL A 283 -15.73 25.64 14.19
N THR A 284 -14.42 25.77 13.96
CA THR A 284 -13.37 25.38 14.92
C THR A 284 -13.31 26.25 16.19
N LYS A 285 -14.15 27.28 16.32
CA LYS A 285 -14.25 28.11 17.54
C LYS A 285 -15.16 27.57 18.65
N SER A 286 -16.01 26.55 18.42
CA SER A 286 -17.11 26.26 19.35
C SER A 286 -17.17 24.87 20.00
N THR A 287 -16.14 24.03 19.91
CA THR A 287 -16.20 22.68 20.54
C THR A 287 -14.93 22.32 21.30
N PHE A 288 -14.69 23.05 22.39
CA PHE A 288 -13.91 22.55 23.52
C PHE A 288 -14.88 21.99 24.58
N GLU A 289 -15.76 21.08 24.17
CA GLU A 289 -16.57 20.34 25.15
C GLU A 289 -15.70 19.31 25.85
N SER A 290 -15.52 19.56 27.14
CA SER A 290 -14.79 18.74 28.09
C SER A 290 -15.46 17.38 28.26
N ALA A 291 -15.11 16.45 27.37
CA ALA A 291 -15.39 15.04 27.61
C ALA A 291 -14.61 14.60 28.86
N LYS A 292 -15.27 14.62 30.03
CA LYS A 292 -14.82 13.93 31.25
C LYS A 292 -14.69 12.45 30.90
N LYS A 293 -13.50 12.04 30.47
CA LYS A 293 -13.16 10.63 30.27
C LYS A 293 -13.04 10.02 31.64
N THR A 294 -13.93 9.09 31.95
CA THR A 294 -13.74 8.16 33.06
C THR A 294 -12.49 7.33 32.75
N PHE A 295 -11.43 7.54 33.53
CA PHE A 295 -10.21 6.77 33.42
C PHE A 295 -10.47 5.38 34.01
N LYS A 296 -10.67 4.38 33.14
CA LYS A 296 -10.64 2.99 33.56
C LYS A 296 -9.19 2.55 33.71
N THR A 297 -8.82 2.09 34.90
CA THR A 297 -7.52 1.48 35.15
C THR A 297 -7.44 0.15 34.38
N LYS A 298 -6.47 0.05 33.49
CA LYS A 298 -6.14 -1.18 32.74
C LYS A 298 -4.74 -1.63 33.11
N SER A 299 -4.45 -2.92 32.96
CA SER A 299 -3.09 -3.43 33.17
C SER A 299 -2.12 -2.77 32.18
N LYS A 300 -0.87 -2.52 32.61
CA LYS A 300 0.16 -1.82 31.82
C LYS A 300 0.28 -2.35 30.38
N ARG A 301 0.31 -3.68 30.22
CA ARG A 301 0.42 -4.34 28.90
C ARG A 301 -0.81 -4.09 28.02
N THR A 302 -2.00 -4.26 28.57
CA THR A 302 -3.24 -4.08 27.79
C THR A 302 -3.44 -2.63 27.38
N ALA A 303 -3.06 -1.67 28.25
CA ALA A 303 -3.08 -0.25 27.93
C ALA A 303 -2.12 0.12 26.78
N LEU A 304 -0.90 -0.45 26.77
CA LEU A 304 0.08 -0.22 25.70
C LEU A 304 -0.38 -0.83 24.37
N VAL A 305 -0.89 -2.07 24.37
CA VAL A 305 -1.40 -2.71 23.15
C VAL A 305 -2.63 -1.97 22.61
N GLU A 306 -3.56 -1.59 23.47
CA GLU A 306 -4.72 -0.80 23.05
C GLU A 306 -4.31 0.57 22.51
N LYS A 307 -3.28 1.20 23.10
CA LYS A 307 -2.70 2.45 22.57
C LYS A 307 -2.16 2.23 21.16
N ASP A 308 -1.39 1.18 20.94
CA ASP A 308 -0.78 0.87 19.65
C ASP A 308 -1.85 0.59 18.58
N ILE A 309 -2.84 -0.24 18.89
CA ILE A 309 -3.99 -0.50 17.99
C ILE A 309 -4.74 0.80 17.69
N LYS A 310 -4.97 1.67 18.69
CA LYS A 310 -5.60 2.97 18.47
C LYS A 310 -4.76 3.90 17.59
N ILE A 311 -3.45 3.92 17.76
CA ILE A 311 -2.55 4.75 16.94
C ILE A 311 -2.56 4.29 15.48
N VAL A 312 -2.50 2.97 15.26
CA VAL A 312 -2.56 2.37 13.91
C VAL A 312 -3.90 2.65 13.24
N THR A 313 -5.00 2.47 13.96
CA THR A 313 -6.36 2.65 13.40
C THR A 313 -6.79 4.12 13.27
N ARG A 314 -6.16 5.04 14.00
CA ARG A 314 -6.50 6.47 13.98
C ARG A 314 -6.14 7.17 12.67
N LYS A 315 -5.04 6.80 12.03
CA LYS A 315 -4.59 7.40 10.76
C LYS A 315 -4.71 6.38 9.63
N MET A 316 -5.49 6.70 8.60
CA MET A 316 -5.66 5.82 7.41
C MET A 316 -4.31 5.48 6.77
N GLN A 317 -3.35 6.42 6.76
CA GLN A 317 -2.00 6.17 6.28
C GLN A 317 -1.30 5.03 7.02
N ASN A 318 -1.44 4.95 8.35
CA ASN A 318 -0.85 3.86 9.14
C ASN A 318 -1.52 2.53 8.80
N LEU A 319 -2.85 2.52 8.66
CA LEU A 319 -3.63 1.36 8.28
C LEU A 319 -3.23 0.84 6.87
N THR A 320 -3.09 1.73 5.88
CA THR A 320 -2.62 1.36 4.54
C THR A 320 -1.18 0.85 4.56
N LEU A 321 -0.30 1.44 5.38
CA LEU A 321 1.08 0.96 5.53
C LEU A 321 1.14 -0.42 6.22
N MET A 322 0.21 -0.74 7.11
CA MET A 322 0.07 -2.09 7.68
C MET A 322 -0.49 -3.11 6.68
N LEU A 323 -1.11 -2.69 5.57
CA LEU A 323 -1.50 -3.60 4.49
C LEU A 323 -0.41 -3.81 3.45
N LEU A 324 0.58 -2.91 3.41
CA LEU A 324 1.62 -2.92 2.39
C LEU A 324 2.30 -4.28 2.22
N PRO A 325 2.61 -5.04 3.29
CA PRO A 325 3.15 -6.39 3.15
C PRO A 325 2.29 -7.34 2.32
N LEU A 326 0.96 -7.26 2.43
CA LEU A 326 0.05 -8.13 1.69
C LEU A 326 0.15 -7.89 0.18
N PHE A 327 0.36 -6.65 -0.23
CA PHE A 327 0.51 -6.32 -1.64
C PHE A 327 1.79 -6.90 -2.26
N PHE A 328 2.82 -7.12 -1.45
CA PHE A 328 4.04 -7.78 -1.94
C PHE A 328 3.98 -9.30 -1.87
N THR A 329 3.12 -9.86 -1.02
CA THR A 329 3.14 -11.29 -0.70
C THR A 329 2.00 -12.06 -1.36
N LEU A 330 0.83 -11.46 -1.52
CA LEU A 330 -0.28 -12.06 -2.28
C LEU A 330 0.15 -12.48 -3.70
N PRO A 331 0.93 -11.66 -4.46
CA PRO A 331 1.44 -12.07 -5.77
C PRO A 331 2.21 -13.39 -5.70
N THR A 332 3.14 -13.51 -4.74
CA THR A 332 3.95 -14.71 -4.58
C THR A 332 3.13 -15.93 -4.15
N VAL A 333 2.15 -15.75 -3.26
CA VAL A 333 1.26 -16.82 -2.82
C VAL A 333 0.35 -17.30 -3.96
N PHE A 334 -0.19 -16.37 -4.76
CA PHE A 334 -1.00 -16.70 -5.93
C PHE A 334 -0.18 -17.28 -7.07
N SER A 335 1.09 -16.87 -7.26
CA SER A 335 1.97 -17.44 -8.28
C SER A 335 2.21 -18.94 -8.06
N ILE A 336 2.46 -19.33 -6.81
CA ILE A 336 2.63 -20.73 -6.43
C ILE A 336 1.35 -21.54 -6.74
N TYR A 337 0.18 -20.91 -6.58
CA TYR A 337 -1.10 -21.47 -6.94
C TYR A 337 -1.30 -21.56 -8.47
N ALA A 338 -0.94 -20.53 -9.23
CA ALA A 338 -1.11 -20.47 -10.68
C ALA A 338 -0.23 -21.48 -11.43
N THR A 339 1.00 -21.67 -10.96
CA THR A 339 1.97 -22.58 -11.58
C THR A 339 1.90 -24.00 -11.03
N GLY A 340 1.17 -24.24 -9.94
CA GLY A 340 1.05 -25.53 -9.29
C GLY A 340 -0.09 -26.36 -9.88
N SER A 341 0.18 -27.57 -10.38
CA SER A 341 -0.91 -28.50 -10.73
C SER A 341 -1.65 -28.97 -9.47
N ILE A 342 -2.97 -29.10 -9.58
CA ILE A 342 -3.84 -29.67 -8.55
C ILE A 342 -3.32 -31.09 -8.24
N GLY A 343 -2.75 -31.28 -7.04
CA GLY A 343 -2.15 -32.54 -6.60
C GLY A 343 -0.61 -32.56 -6.49
N THR A 344 0.11 -31.54 -6.95
CA THR A 344 1.59 -31.44 -6.82
C THR A 344 2.06 -30.38 -5.83
N LEU A 345 1.13 -29.57 -5.30
CA LEU A 345 1.43 -28.57 -4.28
C LEU A 345 1.55 -29.25 -2.90
N ASN A 346 2.77 -29.31 -2.38
CA ASN A 346 3.08 -29.91 -1.08
C ASN A 346 3.08 -28.85 0.03
N ALA A 347 2.85 -29.27 1.28
CA ALA A 347 2.86 -28.35 2.43
C ALA A 347 4.18 -27.57 2.55
N SER A 348 5.32 -28.16 2.15
CA SER A 348 6.62 -27.48 2.09
C SER A 348 6.66 -26.32 1.10
N SER A 349 6.02 -26.43 -0.08
CA SER A 349 5.99 -25.32 -1.05
C SER A 349 5.06 -24.21 -0.61
N ALA A 350 3.92 -24.54 0.01
CA ALA A 350 3.03 -23.56 0.63
C ALA A 350 3.74 -22.79 1.76
N TYR A 351 4.48 -23.50 2.61
CA TYR A 351 5.28 -22.88 3.68
C TYR A 351 6.34 -21.91 3.13
N LEU A 352 7.12 -22.30 2.13
CA LEU A 352 8.13 -21.43 1.52
C LEU A 352 7.52 -20.20 0.85
N GLY A 353 6.31 -20.34 0.28
CA GLY A 353 5.53 -19.20 -0.21
C GLY A 353 5.12 -18.24 0.89
N LEU A 354 4.55 -18.76 1.97
CA LEU A 354 4.12 -17.97 3.14
C LEU A 354 5.29 -17.41 3.95
N LEU A 355 6.49 -17.96 3.82
CA LEU A 355 7.71 -17.42 4.42
C LEU A 355 7.99 -15.99 3.92
N SER A 356 7.67 -15.68 2.65
CA SER A 356 7.77 -14.32 2.12
C SER A 356 6.88 -13.34 2.90
N LEU A 357 5.67 -13.79 3.27
CA LEU A 357 4.72 -13.03 4.07
C LEU A 357 5.25 -12.77 5.47
N LEU A 358 5.91 -13.75 6.09
CA LEU A 358 6.60 -13.56 7.37
C LEU A 358 7.74 -12.53 7.26
N ILE A 359 8.63 -12.66 6.27
CA ILE A 359 9.80 -11.77 6.12
C ILE A 359 9.38 -10.32 5.90
N ILE A 360 8.42 -10.10 4.99
CA ILE A 360 7.95 -8.76 4.63
C ILE A 360 7.13 -8.17 5.79
N SER A 361 6.26 -8.93 6.43
CA SER A 361 5.47 -8.41 7.57
C SER A 361 6.34 -8.08 8.79
N ALA A 362 7.27 -8.96 9.17
CA ALA A 362 8.16 -8.73 10.31
C ALA A 362 9.03 -7.48 10.12
N SER A 363 9.39 -7.16 8.87
CA SER A 363 10.16 -5.95 8.57
C SER A 363 9.30 -4.68 8.62
N PHE A 364 8.22 -4.66 7.84
CA PHE A 364 7.37 -3.48 7.74
C PHE A 364 6.61 -3.16 9.03
N TYR A 365 6.05 -4.16 9.72
CA TYR A 365 5.28 -3.92 10.94
C TYR A 365 6.17 -3.40 12.06
N SER A 366 7.37 -3.95 12.22
CA SER A 366 8.33 -3.50 13.24
C SER A 366 8.72 -2.04 13.05
N MET A 367 8.99 -1.64 11.80
CA MET A 367 9.34 -0.26 11.46
C MET A 367 8.14 0.68 11.60
N GLN A 368 6.98 0.28 11.06
CA GLN A 368 5.78 1.10 11.06
C GLN A 368 5.23 1.33 12.48
N LEU A 369 5.24 0.31 13.34
CA LEU A 369 4.79 0.43 14.73
C LEU A 369 5.65 1.39 15.54
N ILE A 370 6.96 1.47 15.25
CA ILE A 370 7.86 2.43 15.89
C ILE A 370 7.67 3.84 15.31
N ILE A 371 7.60 3.99 13.99
CA ILE A 371 7.37 5.29 13.34
C ILE A 371 6.00 5.87 13.72
N SER A 372 4.99 5.02 13.92
CA SER A 372 3.65 5.46 14.29
C SER A 372 3.57 6.14 15.65
N GLU A 373 4.59 5.99 16.52
CA GLU A 373 4.70 6.75 17.75
C GLU A 373 4.90 8.24 17.49
N GLY A 374 5.65 8.62 16.44
CA GLY A 374 5.90 10.01 16.10
C GLY A 374 6.43 10.82 17.29
N ASP A 375 5.69 11.86 17.67
CA ASP A 375 5.95 12.73 18.82
C ASP A 375 5.56 12.09 20.16
N GLY A 376 4.89 10.94 20.14
CA GLY A 376 4.51 10.15 21.32
C GLY A 376 5.68 9.41 21.98
N LEU A 377 6.86 9.39 21.35
CA LEU A 377 8.04 8.73 21.90
C LEU A 377 8.54 9.41 23.19
N GLU A 378 8.48 10.73 23.26
CA GLU A 378 8.81 11.50 24.47
C GLU A 378 7.89 11.10 25.63
N ASN A 379 6.58 11.04 25.38
CA ASN A 379 5.59 10.62 26.37
C ASN A 379 5.83 9.18 26.86
N LEU A 380 6.24 8.28 25.96
CA LEU A 380 6.59 6.90 26.34
C LEU A 380 7.81 6.82 27.25
N ARG A 381 8.79 7.72 27.08
CA ARG A 381 10.02 7.76 27.88
C ARG A 381 9.80 8.36 29.27
N ILE A 382 8.85 9.28 29.41
CA ILE A 382 8.48 9.88 30.69
C ILE A 382 7.72 8.88 31.57
N LEU A 383 7.01 7.92 30.96
CA LEU A 383 6.30 6.89 31.69
C LEU A 383 7.28 5.82 32.25
N PRO A 384 6.95 5.18 33.40
CA PRO A 384 7.76 4.10 33.99
C PRO A 384 7.62 2.79 33.18
N VAL A 385 8.02 2.82 31.91
CA VAL A 385 7.92 1.74 30.94
C VAL A 385 9.33 1.35 30.51
N THR A 386 9.67 0.07 30.63
CA THR A 386 10.98 -0.42 30.18
C THR A 386 10.98 -0.55 28.65
N ASN A 387 12.16 -0.47 28.02
CA ASN A 387 12.29 -0.77 26.58
C ASN A 387 11.73 -2.15 26.22
N TRP A 388 11.83 -3.10 27.14
CA TRP A 388 11.28 -4.44 27.01
C TRP A 388 9.75 -4.47 26.96
N ASP A 389 9.09 -3.65 27.77
CA ASP A 389 7.63 -3.51 27.74
C ASP A 389 7.16 -2.89 26.42
N ILE A 390 7.91 -1.92 25.88
CA ILE A 390 7.63 -1.31 24.56
C ILE A 390 7.75 -2.38 23.47
N ILE A 391 8.85 -3.14 23.45
CA ILE A 391 9.06 -4.21 22.47
C ILE A 391 7.94 -5.26 22.56
N LYS A 392 7.58 -5.71 23.78
CA LYS A 392 6.48 -6.68 23.97
C LYS A 392 5.12 -6.14 23.48
N SER A 393 4.84 -4.85 23.67
CA SER A 393 3.61 -4.23 23.13
C SER A 393 3.60 -4.18 21.60
N LYS A 394 4.72 -3.80 20.97
CA LYS A 394 4.83 -3.77 19.52
C LYS A 394 4.75 -5.17 18.91
N LEU A 395 5.41 -6.15 19.53
CA LEU A 395 5.34 -7.56 19.10
C LEU A 395 3.91 -8.10 19.13
N THR A 396 3.21 -7.90 20.24
CA THR A 396 1.82 -8.38 20.39
C THR A 396 0.87 -7.70 19.41
N THR A 397 1.00 -6.38 19.23
CA THR A 397 0.20 -5.65 18.23
C THR A 397 0.50 -6.14 16.81
N GLY A 398 1.77 -6.29 16.46
CA GLY A 398 2.18 -6.79 15.14
C GLY A 398 1.73 -8.22 14.89
N LEU A 399 1.80 -9.10 15.90
CA LEU A 399 1.31 -10.48 15.83
C LEU A 399 -0.20 -10.53 15.58
N ILE A 400 -0.98 -9.72 16.29
CA ILE A 400 -2.44 -9.64 16.06
C ILE A 400 -2.73 -9.25 14.61
N ILE A 401 -2.02 -8.26 14.07
CA ILE A 401 -2.18 -7.82 12.69
C ILE A 401 -1.73 -8.91 11.71
N PHE A 402 -0.61 -9.57 11.97
CA PHE A 402 -0.10 -10.68 11.17
C PHE A 402 -1.11 -11.82 11.08
N SER A 403 -1.57 -12.32 12.24
CA SER A 403 -2.54 -13.41 12.33
C SER A 403 -3.89 -13.07 11.70
N LEU A 404 -4.32 -11.80 11.75
CA LEU A 404 -5.54 -11.35 11.07
C LEU A 404 -5.47 -11.57 9.54
N PHE A 405 -4.27 -11.66 8.97
CA PHE A 405 -4.09 -11.87 7.54
C PHE A 405 -3.59 -13.26 7.16
N SER A 406 -2.66 -13.86 7.91
CA SER A 406 -2.14 -15.21 7.63
C SER A 406 -3.24 -16.27 7.78
N ILE A 407 -4.08 -16.18 8.82
CA ILE A 407 -5.14 -17.15 9.10
C ILE A 407 -6.14 -17.25 7.94
N PRO A 408 -6.75 -16.16 7.42
CA PRO A 408 -7.63 -16.23 6.25
C PRO A 408 -6.97 -16.83 5.01
N ILE A 409 -5.69 -16.50 4.76
CA ILE A 409 -4.95 -17.05 3.61
C ILE A 409 -4.84 -18.57 3.74
N ILE A 410 -4.46 -19.07 4.93
CA ILE A 410 -4.38 -20.51 5.18
C ILE A 410 -5.76 -21.16 5.06
N PHE A 411 -6.83 -20.57 5.61
CA PHE A 411 -8.18 -21.10 5.43
C PHE A 411 -8.60 -21.20 3.96
N ILE A 412 -8.22 -20.23 3.12
CA ILE A 412 -8.45 -20.30 1.67
C ILE A 412 -7.67 -21.49 1.07
N LEU A 413 -6.41 -21.69 1.48
CA LEU A 413 -5.60 -22.84 1.02
C LEU A 413 -6.21 -24.19 1.42
N VAL A 414 -6.79 -24.28 2.62
CA VAL A 414 -7.54 -25.46 3.08
C VAL A 414 -8.82 -25.66 2.28
N GLY A 415 -9.59 -24.60 2.07
CA GLY A 415 -10.88 -24.66 1.36
C GLY A 415 -10.76 -25.12 -0.09
N ILE A 416 -9.60 -24.91 -0.71
CA ILE A 416 -9.29 -25.35 -2.08
C ILE A 416 -8.74 -26.80 -2.12
N GLY A 417 -8.53 -27.44 -0.96
CA GLY A 417 -8.12 -28.84 -0.86
C GLY A 417 -6.62 -29.09 -1.03
N ILE A 418 -5.80 -28.05 -0.88
CA ILE A 418 -4.33 -28.13 -1.07
C ILE A 418 -3.63 -28.69 0.17
N LEU A 419 -4.20 -28.46 1.36
CA LEU A 419 -3.59 -28.82 2.63
C LEU A 419 -4.50 -29.71 3.48
N ARG A 420 -3.88 -30.51 4.34
CA ARG A 420 -4.57 -31.32 5.37
C ARG A 420 -4.64 -30.51 6.66
N ILE A 421 -5.82 -30.47 7.28
CA ILE A 421 -6.15 -29.68 8.49
C ILE A 421 -5.07 -29.73 9.58
N THR A 422 -4.38 -30.87 9.77
CA THR A 422 -3.32 -31.03 10.76
C THR A 422 -2.01 -30.33 10.42
N LEU A 423 -1.62 -30.30 9.14
CA LEU A 423 -0.41 -29.61 8.66
C LEU A 423 -0.62 -28.09 8.63
N ASP A 424 -1.86 -27.63 8.44
CA ASP A 424 -2.21 -26.21 8.40
C ASP A 424 -1.97 -25.48 9.71
N ILE A 425 -2.39 -26.11 10.79
CA ILE A 425 -2.21 -25.58 12.14
C ILE A 425 -0.72 -25.47 12.45
N LEU A 426 0.08 -26.46 12.02
CA LEU A 426 1.52 -26.44 12.22
C LEU A 426 2.19 -25.31 11.42
N ILE A 427 1.78 -25.09 10.16
CA ILE A 427 2.28 -23.99 9.33
C ILE A 427 1.99 -22.64 10.00
N GLU A 428 0.75 -22.38 10.43
CA GLU A 428 0.40 -21.09 11.05
C GLU A 428 1.16 -20.86 12.36
N ILE A 429 1.26 -21.90 13.20
CA ILE A 429 1.99 -21.80 14.46
C ILE A 429 3.47 -21.51 14.19
N ASP A 430 4.08 -22.22 13.25
CA ASP A 430 5.50 -22.01 12.93
C ASP A 430 5.74 -20.62 12.34
N LEU A 431 4.87 -20.15 11.44
CA LEU A 431 4.93 -18.79 10.91
C LEU A 431 4.78 -17.73 12.01
N ALA A 432 3.89 -17.95 12.98
CA ALA A 432 3.71 -17.06 14.13
C ALA A 432 4.95 -17.03 15.03
N VAL A 433 5.56 -18.19 15.32
CA VAL A 433 6.80 -18.26 16.12
C VAL A 433 7.95 -17.60 15.38
N GLY A 434 8.13 -17.90 14.09
CA GLY A 434 9.14 -17.27 13.24
C GLY A 434 8.94 -15.75 13.12
N TYR A 435 7.70 -15.27 13.04
CA TYR A 435 7.37 -13.85 13.07
C TYR A 435 7.82 -13.20 14.38
N ILE A 436 7.54 -13.82 15.53
CA ILE A 436 7.96 -13.30 16.84
C ILE A 436 9.49 -13.24 16.92
N PHE A 437 10.17 -14.31 16.50
CA PHE A 437 11.62 -14.40 16.47
C PHE A 437 12.24 -13.27 15.63
N ALA A 438 11.83 -13.13 14.37
CA ALA A 438 12.34 -12.11 13.47
C ALA A 438 12.02 -10.69 13.95
N SER A 439 10.81 -10.48 14.49
CA SER A 439 10.36 -9.17 14.98
C SER A 439 11.08 -8.72 16.25
N ILE A 440 11.47 -9.65 17.14
CA ILE A 440 12.28 -9.32 18.33
C ILE A 440 13.62 -8.73 17.89
N ILE A 441 14.26 -9.32 16.89
CA ILE A 441 15.57 -8.88 16.38
C ILE A 441 15.45 -7.51 15.72
N SER A 442 14.45 -7.32 14.85
CA SER A 442 14.26 -6.07 14.12
C SER A 442 13.85 -4.90 15.04
N LEU A 443 12.92 -5.11 15.97
CA LEU A 443 12.51 -4.09 16.95
C LEU A 443 13.67 -3.68 17.86
N ARG A 444 14.52 -4.63 18.28
CA ARG A 444 15.71 -4.29 19.07
C ARG A 444 16.70 -3.44 18.29
N TRP A 445 16.96 -3.81 17.05
CA TRP A 445 17.86 -3.04 16.20
C TRP A 445 17.34 -1.61 16.01
N LEU A 446 16.04 -1.45 15.75
CA LEU A 446 15.39 -0.14 15.63
C LEU A 446 15.49 0.66 16.93
N MET A 447 15.15 0.05 18.08
CA MET A 447 15.21 0.73 19.38
C MET A 447 16.62 1.18 19.75
N LYS A 448 17.66 0.41 19.41
CA LYS A 448 19.07 0.81 19.62
C LYS A 448 19.49 2.00 18.75
N LYS A 449 18.87 2.16 17.56
CA LYS A 449 19.18 3.28 16.66
C LYS A 449 18.57 4.60 17.08
N ILE A 450 17.55 4.60 17.95
CA ILE A 450 16.89 5.83 18.38
C ILE A 450 17.76 6.50 19.47
N PRO A 451 18.25 7.74 19.27
CA PRO A 451 19.02 8.46 20.29
C PRO A 451 18.23 8.61 21.58
N LYS A 452 18.91 8.58 22.74
CA LYS A 452 18.27 8.74 24.06
C LYS A 452 17.59 10.10 24.26
N ASP A 453 17.96 11.10 23.44
CA ASP A 453 17.43 12.47 23.51
C ASP A 453 16.41 12.79 22.40
N ALA A 454 16.11 11.84 21.52
CA ALA A 454 15.14 12.04 20.46
C ALA A 454 13.71 12.18 21.02
N MET A 455 13.06 13.32 20.77
CA MET A 455 11.66 13.55 21.15
C MET A 455 10.66 12.99 20.12
N THR A 456 11.08 12.90 18.86
CA THR A 456 10.24 12.45 17.75
C THR A 456 10.95 11.37 16.94
N VAL A 457 10.18 10.43 16.38
CA VAL A 457 10.69 9.40 15.47
C VAL A 457 9.93 9.44 14.17
N ASN A 458 10.67 9.50 13.05
CA ASN A 458 10.09 9.43 11.72
C ASN A 458 10.88 8.45 10.84
N PHE A 459 10.39 8.26 9.62
CA PHE A 459 11.02 7.39 8.64
C PHE A 459 12.50 7.72 8.37
N TYR A 460 12.84 9.00 8.39
CA TYR A 460 14.18 9.48 8.11
C TYR A 460 15.15 9.27 9.30
N SER A 461 14.64 9.11 10.52
CA SER A 461 15.43 8.71 11.70
C SER A 461 16.17 7.38 11.50
N PHE A 462 15.71 6.55 10.56
CA PHE A 462 16.29 5.23 10.26
C PHE A 462 17.08 5.17 8.96
N ASN A 463 17.57 6.31 8.44
CA ASN A 463 18.21 6.44 7.11
C ASN A 463 17.25 6.25 5.93
N GLY A 464 15.95 6.48 6.12
CA GLY A 464 14.97 6.44 5.04
C GLY A 464 14.86 5.07 4.36
N SER A 465 14.92 5.03 3.03
CA SER A 465 14.77 3.80 2.23
C SER A 465 15.84 2.76 2.51
N LEU A 466 17.08 3.17 2.77
CA LEU A 466 18.17 2.26 3.14
C LEU A 466 17.89 1.53 4.47
N GLY A 467 17.17 2.19 5.39
CA GLY A 467 16.71 1.59 6.63
C GLY A 467 15.76 0.41 6.40
N ILE A 468 14.81 0.56 5.47
CA ILE A 468 13.89 -0.53 5.08
C ILE A 468 14.69 -1.69 4.48
N ILE A 469 15.56 -1.42 3.51
CA ILE A 469 16.33 -2.46 2.80
C ILE A 469 17.18 -3.25 3.79
N PHE A 470 17.88 -2.57 4.71
CA PHE A 470 18.67 -3.23 5.73
C PHE A 470 17.81 -4.07 6.67
N LEU A 471 16.67 -3.52 7.10
CA LEU A 471 15.78 -4.22 8.02
C LEU A 471 15.13 -5.44 7.36
N PHE A 472 14.80 -5.35 6.06
CA PHE A 472 14.38 -6.47 5.23
C PHE A 472 15.47 -7.55 5.13
N ALA A 473 16.74 -7.17 4.91
CA ALA A 473 17.85 -8.12 4.91
C ALA A 473 18.01 -8.81 6.27
N VAL A 474 17.91 -8.06 7.37
CA VAL A 474 17.98 -8.62 8.73
C VAL A 474 16.83 -9.59 9.00
N THR A 475 15.60 -9.28 8.58
CA THR A 475 14.46 -10.20 8.76
C THR A 475 14.53 -11.39 7.82
N ALA A 476 15.03 -11.22 6.59
CA ALA A 476 15.24 -12.32 5.65
C ALA A 476 16.29 -13.31 6.17
N ILE A 477 17.41 -12.81 6.70
CA ILE A 477 18.44 -13.66 7.32
C ILE A 477 17.88 -14.33 8.57
N SER A 478 17.20 -13.60 9.46
CA SER A 478 16.72 -14.18 10.72
C SER A 478 15.60 -15.22 10.51
N ALA A 479 14.60 -14.92 9.68
CA ALA A 479 13.53 -15.88 9.39
C ALA A 479 13.98 -17.01 8.45
N GLY A 480 14.92 -16.74 7.54
CA GLY A 480 15.38 -17.69 6.53
C GLY A 480 16.43 -18.69 7.01
N ILE A 481 17.14 -18.41 8.12
CA ILE A 481 18.26 -19.26 8.55
C ILE A 481 17.84 -20.70 8.86
N PHE A 482 16.71 -20.91 9.54
CA PHE A 482 16.26 -22.26 9.91
C PHE A 482 15.71 -23.06 8.72
N PRO A 483 14.84 -22.50 7.85
CA PRO A 483 14.46 -23.15 6.62
C PRO A 483 15.67 -23.54 5.75
N ILE A 484 16.64 -22.63 5.57
CA ILE A 484 17.85 -22.92 4.80
C ILE A 484 18.67 -24.05 5.43
N MET A 485 18.85 -24.05 6.75
CA MET A 485 19.57 -25.12 7.44
C MET A 485 18.87 -26.47 7.30
N VAL A 486 17.55 -26.52 7.43
CA VAL A 486 16.78 -27.77 7.24
C VAL A 486 16.88 -28.24 5.79
N ILE A 487 16.77 -27.33 4.80
CA ILE A 487 16.97 -27.68 3.38
C ILE A 487 18.37 -28.28 3.16
N LEU A 488 19.41 -27.66 3.72
CA LEU A 488 20.78 -28.17 3.61
C LEU A 488 20.94 -29.58 4.21
N ILE A 489 20.32 -29.84 5.37
CA ILE A 489 20.32 -31.17 6.00
C ILE A 489 19.65 -32.21 5.09
N TYR A 490 18.48 -31.90 4.50
CA TYR A 490 17.80 -32.81 3.58
C TYR A 490 18.60 -33.05 2.28
N THR A 491 19.23 -32.01 1.74
CA THR A 491 20.11 -32.17 0.57
C THR A 491 21.31 -33.07 0.87
N PHE A 492 21.88 -32.99 2.07
CA PHE A 492 22.99 -33.85 2.50
C PHE A 492 22.55 -35.31 2.72
N LEU A 493 21.33 -35.52 3.19
CA LEU A 493 20.74 -36.85 3.40
C LEU A 493 20.18 -37.49 2.12
N ALA A 494 20.32 -36.85 0.96
CA ALA A 494 19.75 -37.27 -0.33
C ALA A 494 18.22 -37.52 -0.28
N SER A 495 17.52 -36.86 0.65
CA SER A 495 16.08 -36.98 0.83
C SER A 495 15.37 -35.73 0.31
N SER A 496 14.17 -35.89 -0.26
CA SER A 496 13.41 -34.73 -0.76
C SER A 496 12.53 -34.13 0.33
N ILE A 497 12.65 -32.82 0.55
CA ILE A 497 11.78 -32.03 1.46
C ILE A 497 10.31 -32.07 1.05
N PHE A 498 10.05 -32.42 -0.22
CA PHE A 498 8.71 -32.51 -0.79
C PHE A 498 8.04 -33.84 -0.44
N ALA A 499 8.80 -34.94 -0.36
CA ALA A 499 8.27 -36.24 0.10
C ALA A 499 8.00 -36.26 1.62
N ASN A 500 8.82 -35.57 2.42
CA ASN A 500 8.74 -35.58 3.88
C ASN A 500 8.32 -34.22 4.48
N SER A 501 7.19 -33.68 3.98
CA SER A 501 6.75 -32.32 4.35
C SER A 501 6.48 -32.13 5.86
N PHE A 502 6.02 -33.17 6.56
CA PHE A 502 5.75 -33.09 8.01
C PHE A 502 7.05 -32.97 8.83
N GLU A 503 8.06 -33.79 8.53
CA GLU A 503 9.35 -33.76 9.21
C GLU A 503 10.08 -32.44 8.97
N PHE A 504 10.02 -31.92 7.74
CA PHE A 504 10.53 -30.62 7.37
C PHE A 504 9.95 -29.49 8.25
N LEU A 505 8.62 -29.43 8.36
CA LEU A 505 7.93 -28.42 9.19
C LEU A 505 8.24 -28.58 10.68
N MET A 506 8.27 -29.82 11.19
CA MET A 506 8.58 -30.08 12.59
C MET A 506 9.99 -29.66 12.98
N LEU A 507 10.98 -29.91 12.12
CA LEU A 507 12.37 -29.48 12.37
C LEU A 507 12.49 -27.96 12.42
N ILE A 508 11.83 -27.25 11.49
CA ILE A 508 11.83 -25.78 11.50
C ILE A 508 11.17 -25.27 12.79
N PHE A 509 10.02 -25.83 13.16
CA PHE A 509 9.32 -25.48 14.38
C PHE A 509 10.16 -25.66 15.65
N ILE A 510 10.87 -26.79 15.76
CA ILE A 510 11.78 -27.06 16.88
C ILE A 510 12.90 -26.00 16.92
N PHE A 511 13.54 -25.71 15.79
CA PHE A 511 14.59 -24.70 15.72
C PHE A 511 14.08 -23.30 16.09
N ASN A 512 12.91 -22.92 15.60
CA ASN A 512 12.26 -21.65 15.91
C ASN A 512 11.97 -21.52 17.42
N ILE A 513 11.46 -22.57 18.07
CA ILE A 513 11.21 -22.58 19.52
C ILE A 513 12.51 -22.46 20.32
N ILE A 514 13.52 -23.27 19.99
CA ILE A 514 14.82 -23.24 20.68
C ILE A 514 15.43 -21.84 20.58
N ALA A 515 15.41 -21.27 19.38
CA ALA A 515 15.95 -19.94 19.14
C ALA A 515 15.18 -18.84 19.89
N LEU A 516 13.85 -18.95 19.95
CA LEU A 516 13.00 -18.04 20.72
C LEU A 516 13.29 -18.14 22.23
N TYR A 517 13.44 -19.35 22.77
CA TYR A 517 13.79 -19.58 24.17
C TYR A 517 15.17 -18.98 24.54
N LEU A 518 16.18 -19.15 23.69
CA LEU A 518 17.50 -18.53 23.88
C LEU A 518 17.42 -17.00 23.83
N LEU A 519 16.55 -16.45 22.97
CA LEU A 519 16.34 -15.02 22.81
C LEU A 519 15.48 -14.36 23.89
N THR A 520 14.68 -15.11 24.64
CA THR A 520 13.90 -14.59 25.78
C THR A 520 14.67 -14.73 27.09
N SER A 521 15.31 -15.89 27.32
CA SER A 521 16.10 -16.17 28.53
C SER A 521 17.29 -15.21 28.72
N ARG A 522 17.95 -14.78 27.63
CA ARG A 522 19.04 -13.80 27.68
C ARG A 522 18.58 -12.38 28.08
N TYR A 523 17.28 -12.13 28.15
CA TYR A 523 16.71 -10.78 28.26
C TYR A 523 15.80 -10.58 29.47
N GLU A 524 15.47 -11.65 30.20
CA GLU A 524 14.94 -11.54 31.57
C GLU A 524 16.06 -11.36 32.61
N ARG A 525 17.33 -11.52 32.20
CA ARG A 525 18.52 -11.06 32.90
C ARG A 525 18.92 -9.69 32.37
#